data_AF-A0A1G7WY45-F1
#
_entry.id   AF-A0A1G7WY45-F1
#
_cell.length_a   1.000
_cell.length_b   1.000
_cell.length_c   1.000
_cell.angle_alpha   90.00
_cell.angle_beta   90.00
_cell.angle_gamma   90.00
#
_symmetry.space_group_name_H-M   'P 1'
#
loop_
_entity.id
_entity.type
_entity.pdbx_description
1 polymer ?
#
loop_
_entity_poly.entity_id
_entity_poly.type
_entity_poly.pdbx_seq_one_letter_code
_entity_poly.pdbx_strand_id
1 'polypeptide(L)' 'MSDHLWMALALVLVIEGLLYALLPETMQRMMRQVLEMPPETLRWAGLAAAATGVAAAWWLHG' A
#
# COMPACT_ATOMS: atom_id res chain seq x y z
N MET A 1 -23.21 1.83 -3.05
CA MET A 1 -22.33 1.20 -2.03
C MET A 1 -21.11 0.54 -2.66
N SER A 2 -21.24 -0.20 -3.78
CA SER A 2 -20.13 -0.84 -4.50
C SER A 2 -19.18 0.11 -5.24
N ASP A 3 -19.67 1.26 -5.70
CA ASP A 3 -18.92 2.13 -6.60
C ASP A 3 -17.71 2.80 -5.92
N HIS A 4 -17.81 3.08 -4.63
CA HIS A 4 -16.70 3.66 -3.85
C HIS A 4 -15.52 2.69 -3.69
N LEU A 5 -15.80 1.38 -3.55
CA LEU A 5 -14.75 0.37 -3.46
C LEU A 5 -14.00 0.25 -4.80
N TRP A 6 -14.74 0.21 -5.91
CA TRP A 6 -14.14 0.18 -7.25
C TRP A 6 -13.33 1.44 -7.54
N MET A 7 -13.82 2.61 -7.12
CA MET A 7 -13.08 3.87 -7.24
C MET A 7 -11.79 3.85 -6.41
N ALA A 8 -11.85 3.41 -5.15
CA ALA A 8 -10.67 3.30 -4.30
C ALA A 8 -9.63 2.35 -4.91
N LEU A 9 -10.07 1.20 -5.44
CA LEU A 9 -9.19 0.26 -6.12
C LEU A 9 -8.55 0.87 -7.38
N ALA A 10 -9.34 1.58 -8.19
CA ALA A 10 -8.84 2.26 -9.38
C ALA A 10 -7.77 3.30 -9.03
N LEU A 11 -7.99 4.10 -7.98
CA LEU A 11 -7.01 5.09 -7.50
C LEU A 11 -5.73 4.44 -6.98
N VAL A 12 -5.83 3.33 -6.24
CA VAL A 12 -4.64 2.57 -5.80
C VAL A 12 -3.82 2.11 -7.01
N LEU A 13 -4.47 1.56 -8.04
CA LEU A 13 -3.78 1.13 -9.27
C LEU A 13 -3.12 2.30 -10.01
N VAL A 14 -3.78 3.47 -10.07
CA VAL A 14 -3.19 4.67 -10.67
C VAL A 14 -1.96 5.12 -9.90
N ILE A 15 -2.03 5.17 -8.57
CA ILE A 15 -0.90 5.59 -7.71
C ILE A 15 0.26 4.61 -7.86
N GLU A 16 0.01 3.31 -7.75
CA GLU A 16 1.03 2.27 -7.95
C GLU A 16 1.68 2.38 -9.33
N GLY A 17 0.87 2.44 -10.40
CA GLY A 17 1.37 2.57 -11.77
C GLY A 17 2.21 3.83 -11.99
N LEU A 18 1.81 4.96 -11.41
CA LEU A 18 2.58 6.21 -11.47
C LEU A 18 3.91 6.08 -10.72
N LEU A 19 3.94 5.44 -9.55
CA LEU A 19 5.19 5.21 -8.81
C LEU A 19 6.16 4.36 -9.63
N TYR A 20 5.70 3.29 -10.28
CA TYR A 20 6.54 2.48 -11.16
C TYR A 20 7.00 3.24 -12.42
N ALA A 21 6.14 4.07 -13.01
CA ALA A 21 6.47 4.80 -14.24
C ALA A 21 7.42 5.98 -14.01
N LEU A 22 7.23 6.72 -12.91
CA LEU A 22 7.99 7.94 -12.61
C LEU A 22 9.23 7.67 -11.76
N LEU A 23 9.21 6.66 -10.88
CA LEU A 23 10.27 6.37 -9.91
C LEU A 23 10.69 4.88 -9.93
N PRO A 24 10.99 4.29 -11.10
CA PRO A 24 11.25 2.85 -11.22
C PRO A 24 12.44 2.37 -10.38
N GLU A 25 13.53 3.14 -10.30
CA GLU A 25 14.72 2.76 -9.53
C GLU A 25 14.45 2.73 -8.02
N THR A 26 13.60 3.64 -7.55
CA THR A 26 13.19 3.69 -6.13
C THR A 26 12.38 2.46 -5.78
N MET A 27 11.42 2.09 -6.63
CA MET A 27 10.60 0.89 -6.43
C MET A 27 11.45 -0.38 -6.46
N GLN A 28 12.38 -0.52 -7.42
CA GLN A 28 13.31 -1.65 -7.45
C GLN A 28 14.17 -1.74 -6.19
N ARG A 29 14.64 -0.61 -5.66
CA ARG A 29 15.42 -0.58 -4.40
C ARG A 29 14.57 -1.03 -3.22
N MET A 30 13.33 -0.54 -3.11
CA MET A 30 12.40 -0.99 -2.06
C MET A 30 12.14 -2.50 -2.15
N MET A 31 11.89 -3.04 -3.34
CA MET A 31 11.66 -4.47 -3.51
C MET A 31 12.86 -5.32 -3.07
N ARG A 32 14.09 -4.89 -3.39
CA ARG A 32 15.30 -5.57 -2.91
C ARG A 32 15.38 -5.58 -1.38
N GLN A 33 15.09 -4.46 -0.73
CA GLN A 33 15.05 -4.38 0.72
C GLN A 33 13.98 -5.30 1.32
N VAL A 34 12.78 -5.35 0.72
CA VAL A 34 11.71 -6.24 1.13
C VAL A 34 12.13 -7.71 1.05
N LEU A 35 12.86 -8.10 0.00
CA LEU A 35 13.35 -9.48 -0.16
C LEU A 35 14.41 -9.88 0.86
N GLU A 36 15.15 -8.91 1.41
CA GLU A 36 16.16 -9.14 2.45
C GLU A 36 15.54 -9.19 3.87
N MET A 37 14.28 -8.78 4.04
CA MET A 37 13.61 -8.77 5.34
C MET A 37 13.15 -10.17 5.77
N PRO A 38 13.30 -10.53 7.06
CA PRO A 38 12.68 -11.72 7.61
C PRO A 38 11.14 -11.70 7.42
N PRO A 39 10.50 -12.85 7.10
CA PRO A 39 9.05 -12.92 6.91
C PRO A 39 8.23 -12.41 8.09
N GLU A 40 8.73 -12.58 9.32
CA GLU A 40 8.08 -12.08 10.53
C GLU A 40 7.99 -10.56 10.57
N THR A 41 9.05 -9.86 10.16
CA THR A 41 9.11 -8.40 10.11
C THR A 41 8.14 -7.87 9.08
N LEU A 42 8.09 -8.49 7.89
CA LEU A 42 7.13 -8.13 6.85
C LEU A 42 5.68 -8.33 7.31
N ARG A 43 5.41 -9.42 8.04
CA ARG A 43 4.07 -9.69 8.59
C ARG A 43 3.64 -8.61 9.58
N TRP A 44 4.52 -8.24 10.52
CA TRP A 44 4.20 -7.20 11.51
C TRP A 44 4.07 -5.83 10.88
N ALA A 45 4.96 -5.46 9.95
CA ALA A 45 4.86 -4.22 9.21
C ALA A 45 3.56 -4.13 8.40
N GLY A 46 3.19 -5.20 7.70
CA GLY A 46 1.94 -5.29 6.95
C GLY A 46 0.70 -5.20 7.84
N LEU A 47 0.69 -5.88 8.99
CA LEU A 47 -0.40 -5.78 9.96
C LEU A 47 -0.53 -4.36 10.53
N ALA A 48 0.58 -3.71 10.86
CA ALA A 48 0.58 -2.32 11.34
C ALA A 48 0.05 -1.35 10.27
N ALA A 49 0.48 -1.51 9.01
CA ALA A 49 -0.03 -0.71 7.89
C ALA A 49 -1.54 -0.91 7.69
N ALA A 50 -2.01 -2.17 7.69
CA ALA A 50 -3.43 -2.49 7.55
C ALA A 50 -4.28 -1.91 8.69
N ALA A 51 -3.83 -2.06 9.95
CA ALA A 51 -4.53 -1.51 11.11
C ALA A 51 -4.62 0.02 11.04
N THR A 52 -3.53 0.68 10.63
CA THR A 52 -3.50 2.14 10.45
C THR A 52 -4.45 2.58 9.34
N GLY A 53 -4.47 1.87 8.21
CA GLY A 53 -5.39 2.15 7.10
C GLY A 53 -6.86 2.03 7.51
N VAL A 54 -7.22 1.00 8.29
CA VAL A 54 -8.58 0.84 8.82
C VAL A 54 -8.93 1.95 9.81
N ALA A 55 -8.02 2.29 10.73
CA ALA A 55 -8.23 3.39 11.68
C ALA A 55 -8.44 4.74 10.96
N ALA A 56 -7.62 5.04 9.96
CA ALA A 56 -7.76 6.25 9.15
C ALA A 56 -9.07 6.26 8.35
N ALA A 57 -9.44 5.14 7.73
CA ALA A 57 -10.71 5.03 7.02
C ALA A 57 -11.90 5.29 7.94
N TRP A 58 -11.87 4.76 9.17
CA TRP A 58 -12.91 4.98 10.15
C TRP A 58 -12.97 6.44 10.64
N TRP A 59 -11.83 7.10 10.85
CA TRP A 59 -11.80 8.53 11.19
C TRP A 59 -12.28 9.45 10.07
N LEU A 60 -12.02 9.11 8.82
CA LEU A 60 -12.44 9.93 7.67
C LEU A 60 -13.92 9.76 7.30
N HIS A 61 -14.53 8.62 7.64
CA HIS A 61 -15.94 8.33 7.36
C HIS A 61 -16.84 8.36 8.61
N GLY A 62 -16.25 8.59 9.79
CA GLY A 62 -16.94 8.69 11.08
C GLY A 62 -17.43 10.10 11.38
#